data_AF-A0A1P8WSE2-F1
#
_entry.id   AF-A0A1P8WSE2-F1
#
_cell.length_a   1.000
_cell.length_b   1.000
_cell.length_c   1.000
_cell.angle_alpha   90.00
_cell.angle_beta   90.00
_cell.angle_gamma   90.00
#
_symmetry.space_group_name_H-M   'P 1'
#
loop_
_entity.id
_entity.type
_entity.pdbx_description
1 polymer ?
#
loop_
_entity_poly.entity_id
_entity_poly.type
_entity_poly.pdbx_seq_one_letter_code
_entity_poly.pdbx_strand_id
1 'polypeptide(L)'
;MKTSLSLSALVLVVSVSGCASSSLLKTSTSMLAAPVNAVTNVWRDKPVAKILCLWEAAEGQGLDERPSRGFAGQIMFFTYGDASPIKVNGKVRIFEYADFDADEVDPTPVHKFTFDAGAWSAHHTVSTVGHTYNVFLPYVVKTSGPATCGLRVEIETEDGRIVTSPYTEVKLSTRTSQKAASGLTRNVIKNSSTKPVSQSNSQDSQPPTRKLESMSIQLPKSGN
;
A
#
# COMPACT_ATOMS: atom_id res chain seq x y z
N MET A 1 56.45 45.74 53.00
CA MET A 1 56.31 46.60 51.81
C MET A 1 55.65 45.78 50.71
N LYS A 2 54.65 46.35 50.03
CA LYS A 2 53.69 45.64 49.15
C LYS A 2 54.18 45.62 47.70
N THR A 3 54.20 44.45 47.08
CA THR A 3 54.22 44.12 45.63
C THR A 3 54.08 42.59 45.57
N SER A 4 53.34 41.89 44.71
CA SER A 4 52.66 42.18 43.46
C SER A 4 51.67 41.02 43.19
N LEU A 5 50.50 41.36 42.62
CA LEU A 5 49.78 40.69 41.53
C LEU A 5 50.64 39.67 40.73
N SER A 6 50.20 38.56 40.15
CA SER A 6 48.93 37.99 39.67
C SER A 6 49.30 36.55 39.22
N LEU A 7 48.48 35.50 39.14
CA LEU A 7 47.57 35.19 38.04
C LEU A 7 47.43 33.63 38.00
N SER A 8 46.20 33.13 37.85
CA SER A 8 45.76 31.84 37.26
C SER A 8 46.44 30.50 37.60
N ALA A 9 45.63 29.51 38.01
CA ALA A 9 45.61 28.17 37.39
C ALA A 9 44.48 27.28 37.98
N LEU A 10 43.23 27.44 37.51
CA LEU A 10 42.22 26.39 37.65
C LEU A 10 42.36 25.46 36.43
N VAL A 11 43.16 24.40 36.60
CA VAL A 11 43.37 23.34 35.61
C VAL A 11 42.30 22.28 35.83
N LEU A 12 41.21 22.35 35.06
CA LEU A 12 40.20 21.30 34.94
C LEU A 12 40.39 20.62 33.59
N VAL A 13 41.25 19.60 33.58
CA VAL A 13 41.49 18.74 32.41
C VAL A 13 40.30 17.80 32.26
N VAL A 14 39.38 18.14 31.36
CA VAL A 14 38.38 17.21 30.85
C VAL A 14 38.92 16.61 29.56
N SER A 15 39.44 15.40 29.65
CA SER A 15 39.87 14.59 28.52
C SER A 15 38.65 14.02 27.79
N VAL A 16 38.21 14.71 26.73
CA VAL A 16 37.31 14.16 25.71
C VAL A 16 38.14 13.84 24.47
N SER A 17 38.65 12.61 24.40
CA SER A 17 39.19 12.03 23.17
C SER A 17 38.01 11.56 22.30
N GLY A 18 37.39 12.51 21.59
CA GLY A 18 36.49 12.26 20.49
C GLY A 18 37.15 12.68 19.18
N CYS A 19 37.47 11.71 18.32
CA CYS A 19 37.97 11.95 16.97
C CYS A 19 36.91 12.69 16.14
N ALA A 20 36.98 14.02 16.10
CA ALA A 20 36.25 14.80 15.12
C ALA A 20 37.05 14.80 13.81
N SER A 21 36.53 14.12 12.79
CA SER A 21 37.04 14.23 11.42
C SER A 21 36.94 15.68 10.95
N SER A 22 38.09 16.26 10.61
CA SER A 22 38.24 17.60 10.07
C SER A 22 37.53 17.73 8.72
N SER A 23 36.27 18.19 8.72
CA SER A 23 35.67 18.79 7.52
C SER A 23 36.06 20.26 7.47
N LEU A 24 37.23 20.52 6.87
CA LEU A 24 37.70 21.86 6.55
C LEU A 24 36.71 22.54 5.60
N LEU A 25 36.23 23.71 6.04
CA LEU A 25 35.95 24.91 5.23
C LEU A 25 35.08 24.73 3.96
N LYS A 26 33.75 24.74 4.14
CA LYS A 26 32.85 25.23 3.08
C LYS A 26 32.65 26.73 3.27
N THR A 27 33.39 27.48 2.45
CA THR A 27 33.38 28.93 2.31
C THR A 27 31.97 29.49 2.18
N SER A 28 31.63 30.37 3.10
CA SER A 28 30.39 31.14 3.20
C SER A 28 30.23 32.10 1.99
N THR A 29 29.64 31.63 0.90
CA THR A 29 29.20 32.49 -0.22
C THR A 29 27.76 32.22 -0.68
N SER A 30 26.97 31.45 0.09
CA SER A 30 25.57 31.16 -0.26
C SER A 30 24.52 32.01 0.49
N MET A 31 24.93 33.04 1.25
CA MET A 31 23.98 33.92 1.97
C MET A 31 23.48 35.13 1.16
N LEU A 32 23.85 35.28 -0.12
CA LEU A 32 23.36 36.36 -0.99
C LEU A 32 22.74 35.85 -2.31
N ALA A 33 22.28 34.60 -2.33
CA ALA A 33 21.57 34.00 -3.47
C ALA A 33 20.15 33.49 -3.09
N ALA A 34 19.55 34.06 -2.06
CA ALA A 34 18.12 33.91 -1.76
C ALA A 34 17.56 35.33 -1.56
N PRO A 35 16.75 35.85 -2.50
CA PRO A 35 15.37 35.39 -2.65
C PRO A 35 14.84 35.50 -4.10
N VAL A 36 15.12 34.52 -4.96
CA VAL A 36 14.44 34.45 -6.28
C VAL A 36 13.73 33.11 -6.52
N ASN A 37 14.13 32.04 -5.80
CA ASN A 37 13.40 30.76 -5.82
C ASN A 37 12.34 30.62 -4.72
N ALA A 38 12.16 31.61 -3.86
CA ALA A 38 11.11 31.60 -2.83
C ALA A 38 9.75 32.12 -3.36
N VAL A 39 9.70 32.65 -4.59
CA VAL A 39 8.49 33.30 -5.16
C VAL A 39 7.95 32.59 -6.42
N THR A 40 8.66 31.60 -6.97
CA THR A 40 8.18 30.79 -8.11
C THR A 40 7.50 29.50 -7.69
N ASN A 41 7.64 29.13 -6.41
CA ASN A 41 6.88 28.08 -5.76
C ASN A 41 5.52 28.62 -5.29
N VAL A 42 4.78 29.22 -6.22
CA VAL A 42 3.32 29.22 -6.16
C VAL A 42 2.94 27.76 -6.43
N TRP A 43 3.13 26.91 -5.42
CA TRP A 43 2.61 25.55 -5.37
C TRP A 43 1.10 25.70 -5.41
N ARG A 44 0.53 25.87 -6.61
CA ARG A 44 -0.83 25.41 -6.82
C ARG A 44 -0.77 23.93 -6.54
N ASP A 45 -1.29 23.54 -5.38
CA ASP A 45 -1.53 22.15 -5.05
C ASP A 45 -2.19 21.52 -6.28
N LYS A 46 -1.44 20.65 -6.96
CA LYS A 46 -1.94 20.05 -8.19
C LYS A 46 -3.22 19.28 -7.82
N PRO A 47 -4.31 19.41 -8.59
CA PRO A 47 -5.55 18.75 -8.25
C PRO A 47 -5.34 17.22 -8.28
N VAL A 48 -6.11 16.53 -7.45
CA VAL A 48 -6.17 15.07 -7.49
C VAL A 48 -6.59 14.64 -8.89
N ALA A 49 -5.85 13.70 -9.45
CA ALA A 49 -6.07 13.14 -10.78
C ALA A 49 -6.48 11.66 -10.72
N LYS A 50 -5.99 10.93 -9.71
CA LYS A 50 -6.22 9.49 -9.58
C LYS A 50 -6.25 9.07 -8.12
N ILE A 51 -7.09 8.08 -7.84
CA ILE A 51 -7.17 7.42 -6.53
C ILE A 51 -6.75 5.96 -6.71
N LEU A 52 -5.81 5.51 -5.88
CA LEU A 52 -5.46 4.10 -5.74
C LEU A 52 -6.01 3.60 -4.41
N CYS A 53 -6.69 2.47 -4.46
CA CYS A 53 -7.24 1.83 -3.27
C CYS A 53 -6.79 0.37 -3.22
N LEU A 54 -6.23 -0.02 -2.08
CA LEU A 54 -5.96 -1.40 -1.73
C LEU A 54 -6.93 -1.79 -0.64
N TRP A 55 -7.65 -2.89 -0.83
CA TRP A 55 -8.67 -3.35 0.10
C TRP A 55 -8.46 -4.83 0.40
N GLU A 56 -8.59 -5.19 1.66
CA GLU A 56 -8.60 -6.56 2.14
C GLU A 56 -9.77 -6.80 3.08
N ALA A 57 -10.22 -8.06 3.16
CA ALA A 57 -11.21 -8.44 4.15
C ALA A 57 -10.57 -8.38 5.55
N ALA A 58 -11.25 -7.75 6.49
CA ALA A 58 -10.78 -7.58 7.85
C ALA A 58 -11.90 -7.75 8.87
N GLU A 59 -11.53 -7.79 10.15
CA GLU A 59 -12.46 -7.73 11.28
C GLU A 59 -12.12 -6.51 12.13
N GLY A 60 -13.14 -5.90 12.74
CA GLY A 60 -12.99 -4.69 13.54
C GLY A 60 -14.30 -4.36 14.26
N GLN A 61 -14.45 -3.10 14.63
CA GLN A 61 -15.62 -2.62 15.35
C GLN A 61 -16.71 -2.16 14.37
N GLY A 62 -17.90 -2.73 14.51
CA GLY A 62 -19.10 -2.36 13.76
C GLY A 62 -19.64 -0.98 14.14
N LEU A 63 -20.61 -0.49 13.35
CA LEU A 63 -21.37 0.73 13.67
C LEU A 63 -22.16 0.63 14.98
N ASP A 64 -22.42 -0.60 15.45
CA ASP A 64 -23.08 -0.93 16.71
C ASP A 64 -22.10 -1.23 17.85
N GLU A 65 -20.82 -0.90 17.67
CA GLU A 65 -19.72 -1.16 18.60
C GLU A 65 -19.44 -2.64 18.89
N ARG A 66 -20.05 -3.55 18.11
CA ARG A 66 -19.81 -4.99 18.23
C ARG A 66 -18.76 -5.45 17.22
N PRO A 67 -18.07 -6.56 17.48
CA PRO A 67 -17.19 -7.15 16.47
C PRO A 67 -17.94 -7.40 15.16
N SER A 68 -17.42 -6.84 14.08
CA SER A 68 -17.98 -6.96 12.74
C SER A 68 -16.87 -7.26 11.74
N ARG A 69 -17.22 -8.02 10.71
CA ARG A 69 -16.38 -8.15 9.51
C ARG A 69 -16.51 -6.88 8.67
N GLY A 70 -15.50 -6.62 7.85
CA GLY A 70 -15.45 -5.42 7.04
C GLY A 70 -14.22 -5.38 6.16
N PHE A 71 -13.76 -4.17 5.90
CA PHE A 71 -12.73 -3.88 4.91
C PHE A 71 -11.63 -3.05 5.55
N ALA A 72 -10.39 -3.54 5.53
CA ALA A 72 -9.23 -2.71 5.80
C ALA A 72 -8.75 -2.10 4.49
N GLY A 73 -8.64 -0.77 4.47
CA GLY A 73 -8.37 0.01 3.28
C GLY A 73 -7.12 0.85 3.43
N GLN A 74 -6.29 0.80 2.39
CA GLN A 74 -5.21 1.75 2.18
C GLN A 74 -5.49 2.58 0.93
N ILE A 75 -5.61 3.89 1.10
CA ILE A 75 -6.04 4.82 0.06
C ILE A 75 -4.95 5.87 -0.18
N MET A 76 -4.63 6.10 -1.45
CA MET A 76 -3.59 7.02 -1.90
C MET A 76 -4.13 7.89 -3.04
N PHE A 77 -3.79 9.18 -3.01
CA PHE A 77 -4.23 10.15 -4.00
C PHE A 77 -3.04 10.64 -4.81
N PHE A 78 -3.18 10.72 -6.13
CA PHE A 78 -2.11 11.11 -7.04
C PHE A 78 -2.56 12.27 -7.91
N THR A 79 -1.60 13.11 -8.28
CA THR A 79 -1.72 14.22 -9.22
C THR A 79 -1.23 13.78 -10.61
N TYR A 80 -1.45 14.60 -11.63
CA TYR A 80 -0.87 14.31 -12.94
C TYR A 80 0.65 14.50 -12.92
N GLY A 81 1.37 13.46 -13.35
CA GLY A 81 2.81 13.49 -13.56
C GLY A 81 3.68 13.20 -12.34
N ASP A 82 3.08 13.10 -11.14
CA ASP A 82 3.83 12.75 -9.92
C ASP A 82 3.60 11.28 -9.54
N ALA A 83 4.69 10.57 -9.27
CA ALA A 83 4.63 9.16 -8.87
C ALA A 83 4.36 8.97 -7.37
N SER A 84 4.53 10.02 -6.57
CA SER A 84 4.30 9.99 -5.13
C SER A 84 2.89 10.46 -4.80
N PRO A 85 2.18 9.79 -3.87
CA PRO A 85 0.87 10.22 -3.44
C PRO A 85 0.95 11.50 -2.62
N ILE A 86 -0.10 12.31 -2.70
CA ILE A 86 -0.23 13.61 -2.05
C ILE A 86 -1.17 13.55 -0.85
N LYS A 87 -0.96 14.46 0.10
CA LYS A 87 -1.97 14.76 1.12
C LYS A 87 -3.13 15.49 0.44
N VAL A 88 -4.34 15.15 0.80
CA VAL A 88 -5.55 15.81 0.30
C VAL A 88 -6.34 16.42 1.44
N ASN A 89 -6.96 17.55 1.14
CA ASN A 89 -7.96 18.21 1.95
C ASN A 89 -9.26 18.23 1.14
N GLY A 90 -10.35 17.73 1.71
CA GLY A 90 -11.61 17.61 0.97
C GLY A 90 -12.59 16.63 1.61
N LYS A 91 -13.75 16.48 0.99
CA LYS A 91 -14.79 15.54 1.42
C LYS A 91 -14.59 14.22 0.69
N VAL A 92 -14.34 13.16 1.46
CA VAL A 92 -14.14 11.80 0.93
C VAL A 92 -15.39 10.97 1.20
N ARG A 93 -15.85 10.26 0.17
CA ARG A 93 -16.98 9.35 0.24
C ARG A 93 -16.51 7.96 -0.15
N ILE A 94 -16.86 6.96 0.64
CA ILE A 94 -16.57 5.56 0.32
C ILE A 94 -17.90 4.82 0.22
N PHE A 95 -18.14 4.26 -0.95
CA PHE A 95 -19.35 3.53 -1.30
C PHE A 95 -19.12 2.04 -1.16
N GLU A 96 -20.05 1.38 -0.49
CA GLU A 96 -20.12 -0.06 -0.32
C GLU A 96 -21.26 -0.61 -1.18
N TYR A 97 -20.99 -1.68 -1.91
CA TYR A 97 -21.95 -2.39 -2.74
C TYR A 97 -21.99 -3.84 -2.26
N ALA A 98 -23.18 -4.38 -2.03
CA ALA A 98 -23.37 -5.80 -1.71
C ALA A 98 -23.70 -6.58 -2.98
N ASP A 99 -23.40 -7.88 -2.97
CA ASP A 99 -23.62 -8.80 -4.10
C ASP A 99 -23.07 -8.24 -5.42
N PHE A 100 -21.89 -7.64 -5.34
CA PHE A 100 -21.32 -6.83 -6.42
C PHE A 100 -20.99 -7.68 -7.65
N ASP A 101 -21.56 -7.26 -8.78
CA ASP A 101 -21.24 -7.75 -10.11
C ASP A 101 -20.56 -6.64 -10.93
N ALA A 102 -19.41 -6.95 -11.52
CA ALA A 102 -18.66 -5.98 -12.32
C ALA A 102 -19.32 -5.68 -13.67
N ASP A 103 -20.20 -6.57 -14.13
CA ASP A 103 -20.94 -6.41 -15.39
C ASP A 103 -22.28 -5.69 -15.19
N GLU A 104 -22.68 -5.41 -13.94
CA GLU A 104 -23.88 -4.64 -13.65
C GLU A 104 -23.72 -3.17 -14.07
N VAL A 105 -24.73 -2.67 -14.79
CA VAL A 105 -24.79 -1.27 -15.19
C VAL A 105 -25.39 -0.45 -14.06
N ASP A 106 -24.60 0.48 -13.53
CA ASP A 106 -25.01 1.44 -12.49
C ASP A 106 -25.48 0.78 -11.18
N PRO A 107 -24.61 -0.03 -10.53
CA PRO A 107 -24.96 -0.72 -9.29
C PRO A 107 -25.33 0.31 -8.21
N THR A 108 -26.31 -0.02 -7.36
CA THR A 108 -26.74 0.86 -6.27
C THR A 108 -25.94 0.57 -4.99
N PRO A 109 -25.33 1.57 -4.35
CA PRO A 109 -24.59 1.36 -3.12
C PRO A 109 -25.53 1.00 -1.96
N VAL A 110 -25.15 0.00 -1.17
CA VAL A 110 -25.85 -0.34 0.08
C VAL A 110 -25.51 0.61 1.21
N HIS A 111 -24.32 1.23 1.16
CA HIS A 111 -23.91 2.23 2.14
C HIS A 111 -22.95 3.27 1.56
N LYS A 112 -22.91 4.43 2.22
CA LYS A 112 -22.00 5.53 1.90
C LYS A 112 -21.40 6.11 3.19
N PHE A 113 -20.13 5.81 3.41
CA PHE A 113 -19.33 6.45 4.46
C PHE A 113 -18.88 7.83 3.97
N THR A 114 -19.17 8.88 4.73
CA THR A 114 -18.77 10.26 4.37
C THR A 114 -17.83 10.80 5.43
N PHE A 115 -16.68 11.28 4.99
CA PHE A 115 -15.64 11.89 5.82
C PHE A 115 -15.47 13.34 5.38
N ASP A 116 -15.71 14.28 6.30
CA ASP A 116 -15.31 15.66 6.09
C ASP A 116 -13.78 15.80 6.23
N ALA A 117 -13.23 16.91 5.72
CA ALA A 117 -11.78 17.20 5.70
C ALA A 117 -11.05 16.92 7.03
N GLY A 118 -11.65 17.34 8.15
CA GLY A 118 -11.09 17.11 9.48
C GLY A 118 -11.08 15.64 9.87
N ALA A 119 -12.18 14.92 9.65
CA ALA A 119 -12.29 13.50 9.94
C ALA A 119 -11.35 12.66 9.05
N TRP A 120 -11.22 13.01 7.78
CA TRP A 120 -10.34 12.32 6.85
C TRP A 120 -8.86 12.40 7.26
N SER A 121 -8.45 13.54 7.81
CA SER A 121 -7.08 13.75 8.28
C SER A 121 -6.68 12.81 9.42
N ALA A 122 -7.63 12.29 10.21
CA ALA A 122 -7.34 11.33 11.28
C ALA A 122 -6.84 9.98 10.76
N HIS A 123 -7.15 9.65 9.50
CA HIS A 123 -6.69 8.42 8.85
C HIS A 123 -5.34 8.59 8.15
N HIS A 124 -4.81 9.81 8.09
CA HIS A 124 -3.57 10.14 7.37
C HIS A 124 -2.34 9.58 8.08
N THR A 125 -1.45 8.97 7.32
CA THR A 125 -0.12 8.55 7.73
C THR A 125 0.87 8.83 6.59
N VAL A 126 2.13 9.04 6.93
CA VAL A 126 3.22 9.09 5.96
C VAL A 126 4.00 7.79 6.04
N SER A 127 4.05 7.05 4.95
CA SER A 127 4.79 5.79 4.84
C SER A 127 5.95 5.92 3.86
N THR A 128 6.70 4.84 3.64
CA THR A 128 7.79 4.79 2.64
C THR A 128 7.29 5.05 1.21
N VAL A 129 6.02 4.78 0.93
CA VAL A 129 5.38 5.04 -0.37
C VAL A 129 4.73 6.43 -0.44
N GLY A 130 4.78 7.24 0.63
CA GLY A 130 4.27 8.61 0.69
C GLY A 130 2.99 8.77 1.53
N HIS A 131 2.23 9.82 1.24
CA HIS A 131 0.95 10.11 1.90
C HIS A 131 -0.07 9.00 1.67
N THR A 132 -0.59 8.45 2.75
CA THR A 132 -1.46 7.28 2.75
C THR A 132 -2.57 7.46 3.77
N TYR A 133 -3.76 6.92 3.50
CA TYR A 133 -4.90 6.95 4.42
C TYR A 133 -5.33 5.52 4.75
N ASN A 134 -5.37 5.18 6.03
CA ASN A 134 -5.72 3.85 6.51
C ASN A 134 -7.08 3.87 7.21
N VAL A 135 -8.02 3.06 6.72
CA VAL A 135 -9.40 3.02 7.23
C VAL A 135 -9.83 1.58 7.49
N PHE A 136 -10.73 1.40 8.45
CA PHE A 136 -11.55 0.20 8.57
C PHE A 136 -13.01 0.57 8.34
N LEU A 137 -13.69 -0.16 7.46
CA LEU A 137 -15.11 0.02 7.17
C LEU A 137 -15.87 -1.26 7.53
N PRO A 138 -16.82 -1.22 8.48
CA PRO A 138 -17.63 -2.39 8.79
C PRO A 138 -18.60 -2.70 7.66
N TYR A 139 -18.76 -3.98 7.32
CA TYR A 139 -19.77 -4.43 6.36
C TYR A 139 -21.16 -4.24 6.96
N VAL A 140 -22.01 -3.41 6.33
CA VAL A 140 -23.27 -3.00 6.96
C VAL A 140 -24.38 -4.03 6.80
N VAL A 141 -24.27 -4.90 5.80
CA VAL A 141 -25.30 -5.89 5.50
C VAL A 141 -25.18 -7.06 6.46
N LYS A 142 -26.23 -7.26 7.27
CA LYS A 142 -26.34 -8.33 8.27
C LYS A 142 -26.70 -9.67 7.64
N THR A 143 -25.87 -10.16 6.74
CA THR A 143 -26.03 -11.49 6.13
C THR A 143 -24.98 -12.44 6.71
N SER A 144 -25.43 -13.62 7.14
CA SER A 144 -24.54 -14.73 7.48
C SER A 144 -24.11 -15.44 6.20
N GLY A 145 -22.81 -15.69 6.04
CA GLY A 145 -22.27 -16.37 4.86
C GLY A 145 -21.25 -15.52 4.09
N PRO A 146 -20.62 -16.09 3.05
CA PRO A 146 -19.73 -15.34 2.17
C PRO A 146 -20.46 -14.16 1.51
N ALA A 147 -19.74 -13.07 1.23
CA ALA A 147 -20.27 -11.93 0.49
C ALA A 147 -19.24 -11.41 -0.51
N THR A 148 -19.68 -11.10 -1.73
CA THR A 148 -18.87 -10.40 -2.73
C THR A 148 -19.27 -8.94 -2.70
N CYS A 149 -18.32 -8.07 -2.37
CA CYS A 149 -18.60 -6.65 -2.13
C CYS A 149 -17.81 -5.79 -3.11
N GLY A 150 -18.40 -4.68 -3.52
CA GLY A 150 -17.73 -3.64 -4.30
C GLY A 150 -17.40 -2.46 -3.39
N LEU A 151 -16.23 -1.86 -3.59
CA LEU A 151 -15.84 -0.62 -2.94
C LEU A 151 -15.43 0.42 -3.99
N ARG A 152 -15.85 1.67 -3.77
CA ARG A 152 -15.46 2.82 -4.59
C ARG A 152 -15.24 4.03 -3.71
N VAL A 153 -14.16 4.77 -3.98
CA VAL A 153 -13.80 5.99 -3.25
C VAL A 153 -14.00 7.19 -4.16
N GLU A 154 -14.57 8.25 -3.63
CA GLU A 154 -14.68 9.55 -4.27
C GLU A 154 -14.09 10.63 -3.37
N ILE A 155 -13.43 11.60 -3.99
CA ILE A 155 -13.03 12.84 -3.33
C ILE A 155 -13.62 14.03 -4.07
N GLU A 156 -14.25 14.91 -3.30
CA GLU A 156 -14.62 16.25 -3.72
C GLU A 156 -13.50 17.19 -3.27
N THR A 157 -12.77 17.72 -4.25
CA THR A 157 -11.69 18.68 -4.05
C THR A 157 -12.24 20.07 -3.68
N GLU A 158 -11.38 20.94 -3.15
CA GLU A 158 -11.76 22.32 -2.78
C GLU A 158 -12.34 23.12 -3.98
N ASP A 159 -11.87 22.81 -5.20
CA ASP A 159 -12.38 23.37 -6.47
C ASP A 159 -13.77 22.83 -6.88
N GLY A 160 -14.38 21.94 -6.07
CA GLY A 160 -15.65 21.29 -6.36
C GLY A 160 -15.58 20.14 -7.38
N ARG A 161 -14.40 19.81 -7.90
CA ARG A 161 -14.21 18.66 -8.80
C ARG A 161 -14.32 17.36 -8.02
N ILE A 162 -15.03 16.38 -8.59
CA ILE A 162 -15.15 15.03 -8.05
C ILE A 162 -14.21 14.11 -8.82
N VAL A 163 -13.38 13.37 -8.09
CA VAL A 163 -12.51 12.33 -8.64
C VAL A 163 -12.91 11.00 -8.02
N THR A 164 -13.08 9.98 -8.85
CA THR A 164 -13.62 8.68 -8.46
C THR A 164 -12.61 7.57 -8.75
N SER A 165 -12.48 6.61 -7.83
CA SER A 165 -11.67 5.41 -8.04
C SER A 165 -12.40 4.39 -8.92
N PRO A 166 -11.68 3.46 -9.56
CA PRO A 166 -12.27 2.21 -10.03
C PRO A 166 -12.95 1.45 -8.89
N TYR A 167 -13.84 0.52 -9.24
CA TYR A 167 -14.35 -0.45 -8.28
C TYR A 167 -13.25 -1.43 -7.85
N THR A 168 -13.24 -1.79 -6.58
CA THR A 168 -12.47 -2.92 -6.06
C THR A 168 -13.41 -3.98 -5.51
N GLU A 169 -13.29 -5.20 -6.02
CA GLU A 169 -14.05 -6.37 -5.54
C GLU A 169 -13.33 -6.99 -4.34
N VAL A 170 -14.05 -7.18 -3.23
CA VAL A 170 -13.54 -7.83 -2.02
C VAL A 170 -14.50 -8.93 -1.59
N LYS A 171 -13.97 -10.11 -1.31
CA LYS A 171 -14.76 -11.26 -0.82
C LYS A 171 -14.62 -11.39 0.69
N LEU A 172 -15.73 -11.28 1.40
CA LEU A 172 -15.79 -11.52 2.83
C LEU A 172 -16.10 -12.99 3.08
N SER A 173 -15.22 -13.69 3.80
CA SER A 173 -15.44 -15.08 4.19
C SER A 173 -16.31 -15.18 5.45
N THR A 174 -16.73 -16.41 5.78
CA THR A 174 -17.31 -16.70 7.08
C THR A 174 -16.22 -16.76 8.15
N ARG A 175 -16.60 -16.50 9.41
CA ARG A 175 -15.73 -16.51 10.60
C ARG A 175 -14.97 -17.82 10.82
N THR A 176 -15.28 -18.88 10.07
CA THR A 176 -14.69 -20.22 10.24
C THR A 176 -13.56 -20.52 9.26
N SER A 177 -13.36 -19.73 8.21
CA SER A 177 -12.33 -20.00 7.19
C SER A 177 -11.29 -18.88 7.14
N GLN A 178 -10.44 -18.82 8.16
CA GLN A 178 -9.31 -17.91 8.23
C GLN A 178 -8.19 -18.44 7.31
N LYS A 179 -8.36 -18.29 6.00
CA LYS A 179 -7.26 -18.44 5.03
C LYS A 179 -7.39 -17.33 3.98
N ALA A 180 -6.74 -16.21 4.29
CA ALA A 180 -6.40 -15.06 3.44
C ALA A 180 -7.34 -14.80 2.24
N ALA A 181 -8.32 -13.92 2.44
CA ALA A 181 -9.04 -13.30 1.34
C ALA A 181 -8.09 -12.33 0.61
N SER A 182 -7.53 -12.76 -0.52
CA SER A 182 -6.72 -11.91 -1.38
C SER A 182 -7.59 -10.82 -2.02
N GLY A 183 -7.31 -9.56 -1.71
CA GLY A 183 -7.81 -8.43 -2.49
C GLY A 183 -7.25 -8.51 -3.92
N LEU A 184 -8.13 -8.72 -4.90
CA LEU A 184 -7.77 -8.76 -6.32
C LEU A 184 -8.07 -7.40 -6.94
N THR A 185 -7.08 -6.52 -6.98
CA THR A 185 -7.12 -5.31 -7.81
C THR A 185 -7.00 -5.74 -9.28
N ARG A 186 -8.12 -5.85 -10.02
CA ARG A 186 -8.10 -6.07 -11.48
C ARG A 186 -7.67 -4.79 -12.19
N ASN A 187 -6.37 -4.51 -12.21
CA ASN A 187 -5.76 -3.57 -13.15
C ASN A 187 -4.34 -4.02 -13.52
N VAL A 188 -4.19 -5.29 -13.89
CA VAL A 188 -3.02 -5.79 -14.63
C VAL A 188 -3.35 -5.75 -16.10
N ILE A 189 -2.66 -4.87 -16.83
CA ILE A 189 -2.64 -4.83 -18.29
C ILE A 189 -2.17 -6.21 -18.78
N LYS A 190 -3.09 -7.02 -19.33
CA LYS A 190 -2.74 -8.25 -20.04
C LYS A 190 -2.18 -7.86 -21.41
N ASN A 191 -0.85 -7.76 -21.51
CA ASN A 191 -0.22 -7.79 -22.83
C ASN A 191 -0.35 -9.20 -23.41
N SER A 192 -1.32 -9.38 -24.30
CA SER A 192 -1.52 -10.61 -25.07
C SER A 192 -0.50 -10.68 -26.21
N SER A 193 0.64 -11.34 -25.99
CA SER A 193 1.38 -11.99 -27.07
C SER A 193 2.46 -12.93 -26.52
N THR A 194 2.10 -14.19 -26.30
CA THR A 194 2.97 -15.33 -26.60
C THR A 194 2.12 -16.61 -26.64
N LYS A 195 2.11 -17.26 -27.80
CA LYS A 195 1.27 -18.42 -28.12
C LYS A 195 1.69 -19.66 -27.31
N PRO A 196 0.77 -20.47 -26.78
CA PRO A 196 1.08 -21.84 -26.36
C PRO A 196 1.03 -22.77 -27.59
N VAL A 197 2.06 -23.63 -27.72
CA VAL A 197 2.07 -24.75 -28.68
C VAL A 197 1.25 -25.89 -28.10
N SER A 198 0.18 -26.27 -28.81
CA SER A 198 -0.57 -27.50 -28.57
C SER A 198 -0.04 -28.62 -29.47
N GLN A 199 0.23 -29.78 -28.89
CA GLN A 199 0.23 -31.05 -29.62
C GLN A 199 -0.77 -31.97 -28.93
N SER A 200 -1.85 -32.26 -29.64
CA SER A 200 -2.79 -33.35 -29.37
C SER A 200 -2.58 -34.40 -30.45
N ASN A 201 -2.46 -35.68 -30.08
CA ASN A 201 -3.38 -36.70 -30.59
C ASN A 201 -3.20 -38.09 -29.97
N SER A 202 -4.35 -38.68 -29.60
CA SER A 202 -4.76 -40.11 -29.66
C SER A 202 -3.97 -41.17 -28.88
N GLN A 203 -4.54 -42.25 -28.34
CA GLN A 203 -5.89 -42.68 -27.93
C GLN A 203 -5.68 -44.04 -27.21
N ASP A 204 -6.41 -44.24 -26.11
CA ASP A 204 -6.86 -45.46 -25.41
C ASP A 204 -6.30 -46.87 -25.76
N SER A 205 -5.98 -47.70 -24.74
CA SER A 205 -6.26 -49.17 -24.60
C SER A 205 -5.28 -49.95 -23.68
N GLN A 206 -5.78 -50.40 -22.52
CA GLN A 206 -5.41 -51.57 -21.66
C GLN A 206 -3.94 -51.88 -21.19
N PRO A 207 -3.78 -52.48 -19.98
CA PRO A 207 -2.49 -52.65 -19.32
C PRO A 207 -1.79 -53.98 -19.68
N PRO A 208 -0.46 -53.99 -19.90
CA PRO A 208 0.30 -55.23 -19.93
C PRO A 208 1.06 -55.44 -18.62
N THR A 209 0.72 -56.53 -17.92
CA THR A 209 1.54 -57.16 -16.88
C THR A 209 2.95 -57.45 -17.40
N ARG A 210 4.00 -56.93 -16.76
CA ARG A 210 5.37 -57.41 -16.96
C ARG A 210 6.07 -57.69 -15.63
N LYS A 211 6.22 -59.00 -15.42
CA LYS A 211 7.15 -59.74 -14.56
C LYS A 211 8.46 -58.99 -14.27
N LEU A 212 8.80 -58.85 -12.99
CA LEU A 212 10.13 -58.47 -12.52
C LEU A 212 11.06 -59.69 -12.66
N GLU A 213 11.84 -59.74 -13.74
CA GLU A 213 12.97 -60.67 -13.81
C GLU A 213 14.26 -59.94 -13.42
N SER A 214 14.78 -60.38 -12.28
CA SER A 214 16.07 -60.04 -11.69
C SER A 214 17.20 -60.30 -12.68
N MET A 215 17.99 -59.28 -12.98
CA MET A 215 19.30 -59.46 -13.62
C MET A 215 20.38 -58.88 -12.72
N SER A 216 21.06 -59.79 -12.03
CA SER A 216 22.23 -59.58 -11.20
C SER A 216 23.41 -59.03 -12.01
N ILE A 217 23.98 -57.92 -11.56
CA ILE A 217 25.18 -57.29 -12.12
C ILE A 217 26.42 -58.01 -11.56
N GLN A 218 27.27 -58.57 -12.42
CA GLN A 218 28.58 -59.09 -12.02
C GLN A 218 29.65 -57.99 -12.15
N LEU A 219 30.39 -57.73 -11.07
CA LEU A 219 31.53 -56.82 -11.07
C LEU A 219 32.81 -57.50 -11.57
N PRO A 220 33.63 -56.84 -12.42
CA PRO A 220 34.96 -57.30 -12.77
C PRO A 220 35.95 -57.11 -11.62
N LYS A 221 36.89 -58.08 -11.48
CA LYS A 221 37.89 -58.17 -10.41
C LYS A 221 39.03 -57.16 -10.57
N SER A 222 39.49 -56.64 -9.44
CA SER A 222 40.70 -55.82 -9.29
C SER A 222 41.97 -56.65 -9.41
N GLY A 223 42.93 -56.21 -10.24
CA GLY A 223 44.36 -56.50 -10.13
C GLY A 223 45.07 -55.14 -10.27
N ASN A 224 46.05 -54.76 -9.46
CA ASN A 224 47.10 -55.47 -8.74
C ASN A 224 47.26 -54.86 -7.33
#